data_AF-A0A843FVJ5-F1
#
_entry.id   AF-A0A843FVJ5-F1
#
_cell.length_a   1.000
_cell.length_b   1.000
_cell.length_c   1.000
_cell.angle_alpha   90.00
_cell.angle_beta   90.00
_cell.angle_gamma   90.00
#
_symmetry.space_group_name_H-M   'P 1'
#
loop_
_entity.id
_entity.type
_entity.pdbx_description
1 polymer ?
#
loop_
_entity_poly.entity_id
_entity_poly.type
_entity_poly.pdbx_seq_one_letter_code
_entity_poly.pdbx_strand_id
1 'polypeptide(L)'
;MPLKLGAYHMIGQDDWEPQRTNNFEVQFPNLGQLFSIDQELALPGNASDLLTLSVKSVDYPSTNIDKLTVSYGNNSINFAGKPSYGDVSIVVNDYIGIQTERIIMAWSALVYNPKNETVGWASQYKRDGYLFEYSPDGKIARKTQLRGCFPGTVQPGSFSNDDNSIREISVTFYCDVAIPLDS
;
A
#
# COMPACT_ATOMS: atom_id res chain seq x y z
N MET A 1 5.97 -41.19 -11.21
CA MET A 1 6.86 -41.31 -10.02
C MET A 1 6.86 -39.97 -9.30
N PRO A 2 6.86 -39.93 -7.95
CA PRO A 2 6.97 -38.67 -7.21
C PRO A 2 8.32 -37.99 -7.46
N LEU A 3 8.33 -36.67 -7.60
CA LEU A 3 9.56 -35.87 -7.84
C LEU A 3 10.55 -35.97 -6.67
N LYS A 4 10.04 -36.01 -5.43
CA LYS A 4 10.77 -36.30 -4.19
C LYS A 4 9.81 -36.97 -3.20
N LEU A 5 10.31 -37.86 -2.36
CA LEU A 5 9.54 -38.52 -1.29
C LEU A 5 9.88 -37.87 0.06
N GLY A 6 8.87 -37.35 0.77
CA GLY A 6 9.04 -36.72 2.09
C GLY A 6 9.66 -35.32 2.05
N ALA A 7 9.56 -34.58 3.16
CA ALA A 7 10.00 -33.18 3.25
C ALA A 7 11.52 -32.99 3.45
N TYR A 8 12.28 -34.08 3.67
CA TYR A 8 13.70 -33.99 4.04
C TYR A 8 14.58 -33.32 2.97
N HIS A 9 14.15 -33.34 1.70
CA HIS A 9 14.83 -32.66 0.61
C HIS A 9 14.79 -31.12 0.70
N MET A 10 13.91 -30.57 1.55
CA MET A 10 13.76 -29.14 1.80
C MET A 10 14.62 -28.65 2.97
N ILE A 11 15.18 -29.55 3.79
CA ILE A 11 15.93 -29.18 4.99
C ILE A 11 17.32 -28.66 4.59
N GLY A 12 17.69 -27.48 5.11
CA GLY A 12 19.01 -26.87 4.90
C GLY A 12 19.22 -26.25 3.51
N GLN A 13 18.12 -25.98 2.80
CA GLN A 13 18.12 -25.30 1.51
C GLN A 13 17.33 -23.99 1.62
N ASP A 14 17.99 -22.88 1.33
CA ASP A 14 17.41 -21.53 1.45
C ASP A 14 16.19 -21.32 0.54
N ASP A 15 16.13 -22.03 -0.60
CA ASP A 15 15.01 -21.98 -1.56
C ASP A 15 13.66 -22.40 -0.96
N TRP A 16 13.67 -23.15 0.14
CA TRP A 16 12.46 -23.64 0.82
C TRP A 16 12.15 -22.88 2.10
N GLU A 17 12.91 -21.82 2.42
CA GLU A 17 12.63 -20.96 3.56
C GLU A 17 11.33 -20.18 3.31
N PRO A 18 10.33 -20.27 4.20
CA PRO A 18 9.05 -19.62 4.00
C PRO A 18 9.12 -18.11 4.18
N GLN A 19 8.40 -17.36 3.33
CA GLN A 19 8.20 -15.93 3.54
C GLN A 19 7.34 -15.69 4.78
N ARG A 20 7.73 -14.68 5.57
CA ARG A 20 7.00 -14.29 6.79
C ARG A 20 6.13 -13.07 6.52
N THR A 21 5.00 -12.99 7.22
CA THR A 21 4.04 -11.88 7.08
C THR A 21 4.47 -10.59 7.76
N ASN A 22 5.46 -10.65 8.67
CA ASN A 22 5.92 -9.51 9.47
C ASN A 22 7.19 -8.83 8.91
N ASN A 23 7.77 -9.38 7.84
CA ASN A 23 8.99 -8.87 7.23
C ASN A 23 8.65 -8.08 5.96
N PHE A 24 8.10 -6.88 6.14
CA PHE A 24 7.70 -6.02 5.04
C PHE A 24 7.95 -4.54 5.36
N GLU A 25 7.94 -3.72 4.32
CA GLU A 25 7.98 -2.27 4.45
C GLU A 25 7.23 -1.61 3.29
N VAL A 26 6.49 -0.53 3.58
CA VAL A 26 5.82 0.28 2.57
C VAL A 26 6.43 1.67 2.54
N GLN A 27 6.84 2.12 1.37
CA GLN A 27 7.49 3.42 1.19
C GLN A 27 6.76 4.25 0.15
N PHE A 28 6.52 5.53 0.47
CA PHE A 28 6.04 6.54 -0.47
C PHE A 28 7.11 7.63 -0.61
N PRO A 29 8.12 7.43 -1.47
CA PRO A 29 9.22 8.38 -1.61
C PRO A 29 8.73 9.76 -2.02
N ASN A 30 9.49 10.79 -1.61
CA ASN A 30 9.23 12.19 -1.91
C ASN A 30 7.91 12.73 -1.33
N LEU A 31 7.34 12.08 -0.31
CA LEU A 31 6.15 12.57 0.38
C LEU A 31 6.37 13.96 0.99
N GLY A 32 7.54 14.22 1.59
CA GLY A 32 7.87 15.52 2.18
C GLY A 32 8.00 16.68 1.18
N GLN A 33 7.95 16.41 -0.13
CA GLN A 33 7.94 17.44 -1.18
C GLN A 33 6.51 17.83 -1.58
N LEU A 34 5.49 17.25 -0.94
CA LEU A 34 4.11 17.64 -1.15
C LEU A 34 3.82 18.96 -0.44
N PHE A 35 3.37 19.94 -1.21
CA PHE A 35 2.90 21.22 -0.71
C PHE A 35 1.45 21.41 -1.13
N SER A 36 0.61 21.83 -0.18
CA SER A 36 -0.75 22.29 -0.46
C SER A 36 -0.71 23.65 -1.14
N ILE A 37 -1.72 23.93 -1.98
CA ILE A 37 -1.89 25.26 -2.59
C ILE A 37 -2.07 26.34 -1.51
N ASP A 38 -2.65 25.95 -0.39
CA ASP A 38 -2.74 26.74 0.84
C ASP A 38 -1.57 26.37 1.75
N GLN A 39 -0.54 27.21 1.81
CA GLN A 39 0.76 26.99 2.49
C GLN A 39 0.71 26.59 3.98
N GLU A 40 -0.46 26.42 4.57
CA GLU A 40 -0.68 26.08 5.98
C GLU A 40 -0.43 24.60 6.30
N LEU A 41 -0.46 23.71 5.30
CA LEU A 41 -0.38 22.26 5.50
C LEU A 41 0.83 21.64 4.77
N ALA A 42 2.03 22.04 5.18
CA ALA A 42 3.27 21.43 4.72
C ALA A 42 3.54 20.11 5.44
N LEU A 43 3.91 19.08 4.69
CA LEU A 43 4.41 17.82 5.24
C LEU A 43 5.84 17.99 5.76
N PRO A 44 6.24 17.26 6.83
CA PRO A 44 7.63 17.26 7.26
C PRO A 44 8.53 16.71 6.14
N GLY A 45 9.76 17.22 6.02
CA GLY A 45 10.66 16.81 4.92
C GLY A 45 10.96 15.31 4.89
N ASN A 46 10.91 14.65 6.05
CA ASN A 46 11.07 13.21 6.24
C ASN A 46 9.74 12.45 6.38
N ALA A 47 8.62 13.01 5.88
CA ALA A 47 7.28 12.40 6.01
C ALA A 47 7.21 10.96 5.46
N SER A 48 8.00 10.65 4.43
CA SER A 48 8.09 9.29 3.86
C SER A 48 8.55 8.30 4.93
N ASP A 49 9.74 8.52 5.50
CA ASP A 49 10.35 7.62 6.47
C ASP A 49 9.49 7.48 7.73
N LEU A 50 8.94 8.60 8.19
CA LEU A 50 8.05 8.65 9.35
C LEU A 50 6.78 7.83 9.14
N LEU A 51 6.15 7.93 7.97
CA LEU A 51 4.98 7.13 7.63
C LEU A 51 5.33 5.66 7.54
N THR A 52 6.43 5.33 6.86
CA THR A 52 6.92 3.95 6.70
C THR A 52 7.15 3.27 8.04
N LEU A 53 7.83 3.93 8.97
CA LEU A 53 8.08 3.40 10.32
C LEU A 53 6.82 3.32 11.20
N SER A 54 5.73 3.98 10.78
CA SER A 54 4.45 3.94 11.48
C SER A 54 3.53 2.81 10.98
N VAL A 55 3.86 2.13 9.87
CA VAL A 55 3.02 1.07 9.31
C VAL A 55 3.01 -0.16 10.21
N LYS A 56 1.79 -0.59 10.56
CA LYS A 56 1.53 -1.82 11.32
C LYS A 56 1.15 -2.99 10.40
N SER A 57 0.33 -2.74 9.38
CA SER A 57 -0.09 -3.77 8.42
C SER A 57 -0.42 -3.17 7.06
N VAL A 58 -0.29 -3.97 6.02
CA VAL A 58 -0.62 -3.62 4.63
C VAL A 58 -1.24 -4.82 3.92
N ASP A 59 -2.26 -4.55 3.09
CA ASP A 59 -2.83 -5.53 2.19
C ASP A 59 -2.01 -5.63 0.89
N TYR A 60 -1.85 -6.84 0.36
CA TYR A 60 -1.23 -7.01 -0.95
C TYR A 60 -2.22 -6.59 -2.06
N PRO A 61 -1.83 -5.76 -3.04
CA PRO A 61 -2.73 -5.29 -4.10
C PRO A 61 -3.24 -6.46 -4.96
N SER A 62 -4.55 -6.54 -5.15
CA SER A 62 -5.14 -7.53 -6.07
C SER A 62 -5.04 -7.06 -7.52
N THR A 63 -4.92 -7.99 -8.45
CA THR A 63 -5.03 -7.72 -9.90
C THR A 63 -6.14 -8.57 -10.46
N ASN A 64 -7.14 -7.94 -11.06
CA ASN A 64 -8.29 -8.59 -11.66
C ASN A 64 -8.27 -8.34 -13.16
N ILE A 65 -8.53 -9.39 -13.96
CA ILE A 65 -8.66 -9.30 -15.40
C ILE A 65 -10.10 -9.67 -15.74
N ASP A 66 -10.85 -8.71 -16.28
CA ASP A 66 -12.24 -8.95 -16.67
C ASP A 66 -12.33 -10.05 -17.73
N LYS A 67 -13.41 -10.81 -17.72
CA LYS A 67 -13.65 -11.89 -18.68
C LYS A 67 -14.56 -11.42 -19.80
N LEU A 68 -14.04 -11.32 -21.02
CA LEU A 68 -14.85 -11.08 -22.22
C LEU A 68 -15.29 -12.40 -22.82
N THR A 69 -16.60 -12.69 -22.80
CA THR A 69 -17.15 -13.95 -23.34
C THR A 69 -17.79 -13.69 -24.70
N VAL A 70 -17.42 -14.48 -25.71
CA VAL A 70 -18.03 -14.46 -27.04
C VAL A 70 -18.72 -15.80 -27.27
N SER A 71 -20.03 -15.76 -27.49
CA SER A 71 -20.83 -16.95 -27.78
C SER A 71 -20.87 -17.21 -29.29
N TYR A 72 -20.61 -18.46 -29.70
CA TYR A 72 -20.73 -18.89 -31.09
C TYR A 72 -21.35 -20.29 -31.17
N GLY A 73 -22.53 -20.38 -31.80
CA GLY A 73 -23.33 -21.61 -31.84
C GLY A 73 -23.70 -22.08 -30.43
N ASN A 74 -23.44 -23.35 -30.13
CA ASN A 74 -23.70 -23.95 -28.82
C ASN A 74 -22.52 -23.82 -27.84
N ASN A 75 -21.50 -23.02 -28.15
CA ASN A 75 -20.30 -22.88 -27.32
C ASN A 75 -19.98 -21.41 -27.00
N SER A 76 -19.14 -21.20 -26.00
CA SER A 76 -18.60 -19.88 -25.62
C SER A 76 -17.09 -19.94 -25.53
N ILE A 77 -16.43 -18.90 -26.03
CA ILE A 77 -14.99 -18.70 -25.89
C ILE A 77 -14.73 -17.44 -25.07
N ASN A 78 -13.64 -17.45 -24.30
CA ASN A 78 -13.32 -16.39 -23.35
C ASN A 78 -12.01 -15.70 -23.74
N PHE A 79 -12.01 -14.37 -23.67
CA PHE A 79 -10.86 -13.50 -23.90
C PHE A 79 -10.59 -12.67 -22.64
N ALA A 80 -9.34 -12.22 -22.50
CA ALA A 80 -8.96 -11.26 -21.47
C ALA A 80 -9.54 -9.88 -21.78
N GLY A 81 -10.26 -9.31 -20.83
CA GLY A 81 -10.83 -7.97 -20.85
C GLY A 81 -9.90 -6.94 -20.19
N LYS A 82 -10.50 -5.87 -19.67
CA LYS A 82 -9.75 -4.77 -19.06
C LYS A 82 -9.18 -5.20 -17.69
N PRO A 83 -7.90 -4.92 -17.40
CA PRO A 83 -7.36 -5.13 -16.06
C PRO A 83 -7.85 -4.04 -15.10
N SER A 84 -8.07 -4.42 -13.85
CA SER A 84 -8.28 -3.52 -12.71
C SER A 84 -7.35 -3.92 -11.57
N TYR A 85 -6.90 -2.93 -10.81
CA TYR A 85 -6.06 -3.12 -9.63
C TYR A 85 -6.88 -2.79 -8.40
N GLY A 86 -6.79 -3.65 -7.39
CA GLY A 86 -7.47 -3.43 -6.12
C GLY A 86 -6.79 -2.35 -5.30
N ASP A 87 -7.57 -1.78 -4.39
CA ASP A 87 -7.09 -0.80 -3.43
C ASP A 87 -6.14 -1.43 -2.41
N VAL A 88 -5.27 -0.61 -1.82
CA VAL A 88 -4.29 -1.04 -0.82
C VAL A 88 -4.67 -0.44 0.53
N SER A 89 -5.10 -1.29 1.47
CA SER A 89 -5.33 -0.85 2.84
C SER A 89 -4.04 -0.89 3.65
N ILE A 90 -3.76 0.18 4.36
CA ILE A 90 -2.62 0.30 5.29
C ILE A 90 -3.18 0.71 6.65
N VAL A 91 -2.74 0.02 7.69
CA VAL A 91 -2.99 0.42 9.08
C VAL A 91 -1.70 0.97 9.64
N VAL A 92 -1.76 2.16 10.23
CA VAL A 92 -0.62 2.79 10.90
C VAL A 92 -0.91 2.99 12.38
N ASN A 93 0.14 2.92 13.20
CA ASN A 93 0.07 3.38 14.59
C ASN A 93 0.13 4.90 14.63
N ASP A 94 -0.77 5.53 15.39
CA ASP A 94 -0.78 6.97 15.54
C ASP A 94 0.19 7.42 16.64
N TYR A 95 1.36 7.90 16.22
CA TYR A 95 2.37 8.41 17.12
C TYR A 95 2.31 9.94 17.20
N ILE A 96 2.03 10.46 18.40
CA ILE A 96 1.95 11.91 18.66
C ILE A 96 3.24 12.64 18.28
N GLY A 97 4.40 12.09 18.64
CA GLY A 97 5.70 12.72 18.37
C GLY A 97 6.08 12.76 16.89
N ILE A 98 5.66 11.73 16.13
CA ILE A 98 5.90 11.62 14.68
C ILE A 98 4.85 12.40 13.89
N GLN A 99 3.68 12.67 14.50
CA GLN A 99 2.53 13.33 13.89
C GLN A 99 1.98 12.51 12.71
N THR A 100 1.86 11.19 12.87
CA THR A 100 1.42 10.27 11.82
C THR A 100 0.04 10.66 11.26
N GLU A 101 -0.92 10.97 12.14
CA GLU A 101 -2.23 11.49 11.73
C GLU A 101 -2.11 12.73 10.85
N ARG A 102 -1.27 13.69 11.25
CA ARG A 102 -1.08 14.94 10.50
C ARG A 102 -0.53 14.66 9.10
N ILE A 103 0.40 13.72 8.96
CA ILE A 103 0.97 13.36 7.66
C ILE A 103 -0.12 12.82 6.72
N ILE A 104 -0.91 11.86 7.20
CA ILE A 104 -1.98 11.23 6.41
C ILE A 104 -3.08 12.23 6.06
N MET A 105 -3.52 13.03 7.05
CA MET A 105 -4.54 14.05 6.85
C MET A 105 -4.07 15.13 5.89
N ALA A 106 -2.80 15.53 5.97
CA ALA A 106 -2.25 16.51 5.06
C ALA A 106 -2.16 15.99 3.63
N TRP A 107 -1.78 14.72 3.44
CA TRP A 107 -1.84 14.12 2.11
C TRP A 107 -3.27 14.03 1.58
N SER A 108 -4.24 13.65 2.42
CA SER A 108 -5.66 13.62 2.06
C SER A 108 -6.20 15.00 1.66
N ALA A 109 -5.80 16.06 2.38
CA ALA A 109 -6.18 17.43 2.06
C ALA A 109 -5.64 17.93 0.70
N LEU A 110 -4.60 17.30 0.15
CA LEU A 110 -4.12 17.59 -1.22
C LEU A 110 -5.03 16.99 -2.29
N VAL A 111 -5.76 15.92 -1.97
CA VAL A 111 -6.77 15.35 -2.87
C VAL A 111 -7.99 16.28 -2.87
N TYR A 112 -8.49 16.60 -1.68
CA TYR A 112 -9.61 17.52 -1.50
C TYR A 112 -9.41 18.36 -0.25
N ASN A 113 -9.37 19.69 -0.42
CA ASN A 113 -9.27 20.61 0.70
C ASN A 113 -10.67 21.05 1.15
N PRO A 114 -11.16 20.63 2.34
CA PRO A 114 -12.48 21.01 2.82
C PRO A 114 -12.63 22.49 3.20
N LYS A 115 -11.52 23.21 3.47
CA LYS A 115 -11.56 24.64 3.84
C LYS A 115 -12.01 25.52 2.67
N ASN A 116 -11.52 25.19 1.48
CA ASN A 116 -11.74 25.96 0.25
C ASN A 116 -12.59 25.19 -0.78
N GLU A 117 -12.99 23.96 -0.45
CA GLU A 117 -13.77 23.04 -1.30
C GLU A 117 -13.13 22.74 -2.66
N THR A 118 -11.80 22.81 -2.73
CA THR A 118 -11.02 22.62 -3.96
C THR A 118 -10.44 21.22 -4.05
N VAL A 119 -10.53 20.61 -5.23
CA VAL A 119 -9.83 19.37 -5.57
C VAL A 119 -8.44 19.70 -6.11
N GLY A 120 -7.41 19.02 -5.61
CA GLY A 120 -6.04 19.21 -6.08
C GLY A 120 -5.81 18.60 -7.46
N TRP A 121 -4.73 19.00 -8.12
CA TRP A 121 -4.33 18.36 -9.38
C TRP A 121 -3.69 17.00 -9.11
N ALA A 122 -3.96 16.02 -9.97
CA ALA A 122 -3.38 14.67 -9.84
C ALA A 122 -1.85 14.67 -9.76
N SER A 123 -1.18 15.59 -10.46
CA SER A 123 0.28 15.78 -10.37
C SER A 123 0.77 16.21 -8.99
N GLN A 124 -0.09 16.89 -8.22
CA GLN A 124 0.24 17.40 -6.90
C GLN A 124 0.09 16.32 -5.83
N TYR A 125 -0.98 15.53 -5.85
CA TYR A 125 -1.28 14.60 -4.76
C TYR A 125 -0.90 13.14 -5.04
N LYS A 126 -0.85 12.69 -6.31
CA LYS A 126 -0.50 11.29 -6.60
C LYS A 126 0.99 11.05 -6.39
N ARG A 127 1.34 9.96 -5.73
CA ARG A 127 2.72 9.52 -5.53
C ARG A 127 2.87 8.04 -5.79
N ASP A 128 4.01 7.66 -6.36
CA ASP A 128 4.36 6.26 -6.49
C ASP A 128 4.86 5.74 -5.14
N GLY A 129 4.48 4.53 -4.79
CA GLY A 129 4.90 3.81 -3.62
C GLY A 129 5.54 2.46 -3.96
N TYR A 130 6.11 1.82 -2.95
CA TYR A 130 6.72 0.52 -3.04
C TYR A 130 6.36 -0.33 -1.82
N LEU A 131 5.99 -1.58 -2.07
CA LEU A 131 5.90 -2.63 -1.06
C LEU A 131 7.12 -3.53 -1.19
N PHE A 132 7.88 -3.66 -0.11
CA PHE A 132 9.04 -4.53 0.00
C PHE A 132 8.71 -5.70 0.92
N GLU A 133 9.07 -6.91 0.49
CA GLU A 133 9.08 -8.11 1.33
C GLU A 133 10.54 -8.50 1.55
N TYR A 134 10.93 -8.70 2.81
CA TYR A 134 12.29 -9.07 3.17
C TYR A 134 12.42 -10.55 3.46
N SER A 135 13.52 -11.15 3.01
CA SER A 135 13.95 -12.48 3.44
C SER A 135 14.45 -12.43 4.89
N PRO A 136 14.60 -13.58 5.57
CA PRO A 136 15.06 -13.61 6.96
C PRO A 136 16.43 -12.98 7.22
N ASP A 137 17.27 -12.85 6.19
CA ASP A 137 18.58 -12.20 6.24
C ASP A 137 18.51 -10.67 6.02
N GLY A 138 17.31 -10.11 5.83
CA GLY A 138 17.08 -8.68 5.64
C GLY A 138 17.29 -8.18 4.21
N LYS A 139 17.54 -9.06 3.24
CA LYS A 139 17.58 -8.67 1.82
C LYS A 139 16.16 -8.52 1.27
N ILE A 140 16.01 -7.70 0.23
CA ILE A 140 14.74 -7.56 -0.49
C ILE A 140 14.50 -8.87 -1.24
N ALA A 141 13.50 -9.65 -0.81
CA ALA A 141 13.09 -10.88 -1.46
C ALA A 141 12.16 -10.58 -2.64
N ARG A 142 11.20 -9.67 -2.44
CA ARG A 142 10.24 -9.23 -3.46
C ARG A 142 9.96 -7.74 -3.34
N LYS A 143 9.62 -7.14 -4.48
CA LYS A 143 9.28 -5.73 -4.58
C LYS A 143 8.07 -5.54 -5.48
N THR A 144 7.11 -4.75 -5.02
CA THR A 144 5.95 -4.36 -5.83
C THR A 144 5.88 -2.84 -5.89
N GLN A 145 5.91 -2.27 -7.10
CA GLN A 145 5.70 -0.84 -7.31
C GLN A 145 4.21 -0.55 -7.40
N LEU A 146 3.74 0.40 -6.60
CA LEU A 146 2.38 0.92 -6.62
C LEU A 146 2.40 2.31 -7.28
N ARG A 147 1.79 2.46 -8.47
CA ARG A 147 1.86 3.72 -9.22
C ARG A 147 0.64 4.60 -9.01
N GLY A 148 0.88 5.91 -8.94
CA GLY A 148 -0.17 6.92 -8.91
C GLY A 148 -1.07 6.84 -7.68
N CYS A 149 -0.52 6.43 -6.53
CA CYS A 149 -1.29 6.21 -5.32
C CYS A 149 -1.69 7.52 -4.63
N PHE A 150 -2.86 7.51 -4.01
CA PHE A 150 -3.35 8.60 -3.16
C PHE A 150 -4.34 8.07 -2.12
N PRO A 151 -4.47 8.73 -0.96
CA PRO A 151 -5.42 8.32 0.07
C PRO A 151 -6.85 8.54 -0.44
N GLY A 152 -7.62 7.45 -0.53
CA GLY A 152 -9.03 7.49 -0.92
C GLY A 152 -9.96 7.57 0.28
N THR A 153 -9.73 6.68 1.25
CA THR A 153 -10.48 6.64 2.51
C THR A 153 -9.50 6.73 3.67
N VAL A 154 -9.72 7.67 4.58
CA VAL A 154 -8.96 7.79 5.84
C VAL A 154 -9.93 7.61 7.00
N GLN A 155 -9.68 6.62 7.84
CA GLN A 155 -10.45 6.33 9.05
C GLN A 155 -9.56 6.57 10.27
N PRO A 156 -9.72 7.72 10.94
CA PRO A 156 -9.02 8.00 12.19
C PRO A 156 -9.46 7.02 13.27
N GLY A 157 -8.53 6.59 14.11
CA GLY A 157 -8.87 5.80 15.29
C GLY A 157 -9.78 6.57 16.24
N SER A 158 -10.62 5.83 16.97
CA SER A 158 -11.51 6.36 17.99
C SER A 158 -10.77 6.69 19.29
N PHE A 159 -11.44 7.47 20.15
CA PHE A 159 -10.97 7.79 21.49
C PHE A 159 -11.85 7.09 22.52
N SER A 160 -11.24 6.48 23.53
CA SER A 160 -11.92 5.88 24.68
C SER A 160 -11.10 6.13 25.93
N ASN A 161 -11.75 6.53 27.03
CA ASN A 161 -11.08 6.64 28.34
C ASN A 161 -11.01 5.29 29.08
N ASP A 162 -11.75 4.29 28.60
CA ASP A 162 -11.85 2.96 29.24
C ASP A 162 -10.90 1.93 28.61
N ASP A 163 -10.35 2.22 27.44
CA ASP A 163 -9.47 1.32 26.69
C ASP A 163 -8.00 1.77 26.77
N ASN A 164 -7.07 0.81 26.81
CA ASN A 164 -5.62 1.04 26.86
C ASN A 164 -4.93 0.55 25.57
N SER A 165 -5.68 0.50 24.46
CA SER A 165 -5.18 0.14 23.14
C SER A 165 -4.41 1.28 22.48
N ILE A 166 -3.50 0.94 21.57
CA ILE A 166 -2.81 1.93 20.74
C ILE A 166 -3.82 2.44 19.71
N ARG A 167 -3.91 3.76 19.55
CA ARG A 167 -4.73 4.37 18.49
C ARG A 167 -4.12 4.04 17.13
N GLU A 168 -4.94 3.50 16.25
CA GLU A 168 -4.57 3.12 14.89
C GLU A 168 -5.37 3.92 13.87
N ILE A 169 -4.78 4.20 12.71
CA ILE A 169 -5.43 4.88 11.60
C ILE A 169 -5.42 3.92 10.42
N SER A 170 -6.60 3.65 9.88
CA SER A 170 -6.76 2.83 8.68
C SER A 170 -6.90 3.73 7.47
N VAL A 171 -6.05 3.52 6.46
CA VAL A 171 -6.05 4.28 5.21
C VAL A 171 -6.15 3.33 4.03
N THR A 172 -7.11 3.56 3.15
CA THR A 172 -7.21 2.87 1.86
C THR A 172 -6.62 3.77 0.78
N PHE A 173 -5.53 3.31 0.17
CA PHE A 173 -4.89 3.95 -0.96
C PHE A 173 -5.47 3.44 -2.27
N TYR A 174 -5.89 4.36 -3.12
CA TYR A 174 -6.25 4.07 -4.51
C TYR A 174 -5.00 4.21 -5.35
N CYS A 175 -4.63 3.15 -6.06
CA CYS A 175 -3.46 3.11 -6.92
C CYS A 175 -3.89 2.78 -8.35
N ASP A 176 -3.24 3.41 -9.33
CA ASP A 176 -3.58 3.22 -10.74
C ASP A 176 -3.12 1.85 -11.25
N VAL A 177 -1.95 1.39 -10.81
CA VAL A 177 -1.31 0.14 -11.25
C VAL A 177 -0.45 -0.45 -10.12
N ALA A 178 -0.51 -1.76 -9.94
CA ALA A 178 0.47 -2.51 -9.13
C ALA A 178 1.35 -3.38 -10.04
N ILE A 179 2.68 -3.21 -9.94
CA ILE A 179 3.67 -3.88 -10.79
C ILE A 179 4.62 -4.68 -9.90
N PRO A 180 4.54 -6.02 -9.90
CA PRO A 180 5.59 -6.85 -9.34
C PRO A 180 6.90 -6.61 -10.10
N LEU A 181 7.96 -6.30 -9.38
CA LEU A 181 9.30 -6.11 -9.91
C LEU A 181 10.16 -7.30 -9.50
N ASP A 182 10.98 -7.78 -10.43
CA ASP A 182 12.03 -8.76 -10.11
C ASP A 182 13.04 -8.10 -9.14
N SER A 183 13.45 -8.86 -8.12
CA SER A 183 14.39 -8.41 -7.07
C SER A 183 15.81 -8.21 -7.58
#